data_AF-A0A240PK71-F1
#
_entry.id   AF-A0A240PK71-F1
#
_cell.length_a   1.000
_cell.length_b   1.000
_cell.length_c   1.000
_cell.angle_alpha   90.00
_cell.angle_beta   90.00
_cell.angle_gamma   90.00
#
_symmetry.space_group_name_H-M   'P 1'
#
loop_
_entity.id
_entity.type
_entity.pdbx_description
1 polymer ?
#
loop_
_entity_poly.entity_id
_entity_poly.type
_entity_poly.pdbx_seq_one_letter_code
_entity_poly.pdbx_strand_id
1 'polypeptide(L)'
;MRAVIALGLCLLLAVVQAATISRLEDVDWSKVRSIREKPGYRGAVSVGDVPPTGPYRSQRILNGVTVARGDIPYAAAILISEEFATYFCGGVLISELYVLTAASCVEGDRELSITVLLDAAQINTAGEFIAVSQIVLHPAPSDNDIALLRLNRAVRLNDNIRPVTLPNRRQRGMTFVNQLASISGWGRTASNTNEALPMNNLRLVRNHVMSNFNCGVSFPFTITDQHICITGDSGSACAGDEGGPLTTVDVVTGRTFLIGLYSFTSFLGCGMGRPTVHTRITEYLDWIEANSDVIILDNWDTVA
;
A
#
# COMPACT_ATOMS: atom_id res chain seq x y z
N MET A 1 7.47 -58.22 40.06
CA MET A 1 6.57 -57.31 39.32
C MET A 1 7.07 -55.90 39.57
N ARG A 2 7.68 -55.24 38.57
CA ARG A 2 8.14 -53.85 38.67
C ARG A 2 7.12 -53.00 37.91
N ALA A 3 6.42 -52.12 38.63
CA ALA A 3 5.50 -51.16 38.04
C ALA A 3 6.32 -50.04 37.40
N VAL A 4 6.13 -49.84 36.09
CA VAL A 4 6.67 -48.69 35.34
C VAL A 4 5.58 -47.63 35.34
N ILE A 5 5.81 -46.54 36.08
CA ILE A 5 4.96 -45.35 36.04
C ILE A 5 5.40 -44.53 34.83
N ALA A 6 4.60 -44.54 33.78
CA ALA A 6 4.76 -43.66 32.64
C ALA A 6 4.23 -42.26 33.02
N LEU A 7 5.14 -41.32 33.32
CA LEU A 7 4.80 -39.90 33.35
C LEU A 7 4.58 -39.43 31.91
N GLY A 8 3.32 -39.22 31.53
CA GLY A 8 2.96 -38.56 30.29
C GLY A 8 3.34 -37.07 30.36
N LEU A 9 4.36 -36.68 29.60
CA LEU A 9 4.73 -35.29 29.39
C LEU A 9 3.70 -34.67 28.44
N CYS A 10 2.72 -33.94 29.00
CA CYS A 10 1.74 -33.19 28.20
C CYS A 10 2.43 -31.92 27.69
N LEU A 11 3.04 -31.99 26.49
CA LEU A 11 3.52 -30.80 25.77
C LEU A 11 2.30 -29.99 25.32
N LEU A 12 1.90 -29.02 26.15
CA LEU A 12 1.05 -27.92 25.70
C LEU A 12 1.87 -27.10 24.69
N LEU A 13 1.70 -27.39 23.41
CA LEU A 13 2.06 -26.46 22.34
C LEU A 13 1.19 -25.22 22.54
N ALA A 14 1.73 -24.20 23.20
CA ALA A 14 1.14 -22.89 23.21
C ALA A 14 1.17 -22.38 21.76
N VAL A 15 0.02 -22.42 21.09
CA VAL A 15 -0.15 -21.76 19.80
C VAL A 15 -0.07 -20.26 20.10
N VAL A 16 1.07 -19.65 19.81
CA VAL A 16 1.24 -18.20 19.90
C VAL A 16 0.46 -17.63 18.72
N GLN A 17 -0.81 -17.28 18.94
CA GLN A 17 -1.59 -16.56 17.94
C GLN A 17 -0.96 -15.17 17.74
N ALA A 18 -0.93 -14.72 16.50
CA ALA A 18 -0.53 -13.35 16.19
C ALA A 18 -1.37 -12.37 17.03
N ALA A 19 -0.71 -11.37 17.61
CA ALA A 19 -1.38 -10.38 18.45
C ALA A 19 -2.52 -9.70 17.66
N THR A 20 -3.70 -9.64 18.26
CA THR A 20 -4.83 -8.91 17.67
C THR A 20 -4.63 -7.43 17.93
N ILE A 21 -4.41 -6.64 16.88
CA ILE A 21 -4.29 -5.18 16.98
C ILE A 21 -5.69 -4.58 16.85
N SER A 22 -6.16 -3.92 17.90
CA SER A 22 -7.49 -3.32 17.94
C SER A 22 -7.49 -1.84 18.31
N ARG A 23 -6.34 -1.33 18.78
CA ARG A 23 -6.11 0.06 19.17
C ARG A 23 -4.62 0.38 19.13
N LEU A 24 -4.30 1.67 19.23
CA LEU A 24 -2.93 2.18 19.16
C LEU A 24 -1.96 1.53 20.15
N GLU A 25 -2.42 1.27 21.37
CA GLU A 25 -1.62 0.72 22.48
C GLU A 25 -1.20 -0.75 22.25
N ASP A 26 -1.89 -1.46 21.36
CA ASP A 26 -1.58 -2.86 21.05
C ASP A 26 -0.36 -2.96 20.12
N VAL A 27 0.08 -1.84 19.51
CA VAL A 27 1.16 -1.81 18.51
C VAL A 27 2.49 -1.42 19.13
N ASP A 28 3.47 -2.33 19.07
CA ASP A 28 4.87 -2.00 19.34
C ASP A 28 5.51 -1.36 18.10
N TRP A 29 5.35 -0.04 17.97
CA TRP A 29 5.85 0.75 16.84
C TRP A 29 7.37 0.64 16.62
N SER A 30 8.13 0.24 17.63
CA SER A 30 9.59 0.03 17.49
C SER A 30 9.95 -1.24 16.72
N LYS A 31 8.99 -2.17 16.59
CA LYS A 31 9.15 -3.45 15.90
C LYS A 31 8.48 -3.49 14.54
N VAL A 32 7.78 -2.43 14.14
CA VAL A 32 7.17 -2.34 12.82
C VAL A 32 8.26 -2.16 11.78
N ARG A 33 8.23 -2.99 10.74
CA ARG A 33 9.26 -3.08 9.70
C ARG A 33 8.69 -2.82 8.32
N SER A 34 9.58 -2.55 7.37
CA SER A 34 9.22 -2.51 5.95
C SER A 34 8.73 -3.88 5.50
N ILE A 35 7.66 -3.93 4.72
CA ILE A 35 7.20 -5.17 4.08
C ILE A 35 8.29 -5.83 3.24
N ARG A 36 9.23 -5.06 2.68
CA ARG A 36 10.39 -5.57 1.93
C ARG A 36 11.32 -6.43 2.77
N GLU A 37 11.28 -6.29 4.10
CA GLU A 37 12.07 -7.09 5.05
C GLU A 37 11.38 -8.40 5.43
N LYS A 38 10.16 -8.66 4.92
CA LYS A 38 9.41 -9.89 5.17
C LYS A 38 10.10 -11.08 4.46
N PRO A 39 10.42 -12.17 5.18
CA PRO A 39 10.91 -13.39 4.53
C PRO A 39 9.92 -13.89 3.48
N GLY A 40 10.43 -14.11 2.26
CA GLY A 40 9.58 -14.55 1.14
C GLY A 40 8.74 -13.44 0.51
N TYR A 41 9.05 -12.16 0.75
CA TYR A 41 8.48 -11.03 0.01
C TYR A 41 8.71 -11.21 -1.50
N ARG A 42 7.63 -11.07 -2.29
CA ARG A 42 7.62 -11.34 -3.75
C ARG A 42 7.37 -10.09 -4.60
N GLY A 43 7.35 -8.89 -4.00
CA GLY A 43 7.36 -7.65 -4.77
C GLY A 43 8.72 -7.42 -5.45
N ALA A 44 8.77 -6.58 -6.48
CA ALA A 44 10.03 -6.21 -7.11
C ALA A 44 10.91 -5.44 -6.10
N VAL A 45 11.99 -6.09 -5.64
CA VAL A 45 12.87 -5.56 -4.58
C VAL A 45 13.93 -4.63 -5.18
N SER A 46 14.09 -3.45 -4.58
CA SER A 46 15.27 -2.62 -4.81
C SER A 46 16.46 -3.13 -4.00
N VAL A 47 17.60 -3.43 -4.65
CA VAL A 47 18.83 -3.89 -3.97
C VAL A 47 19.43 -2.85 -3.01
N GLY A 48 18.95 -1.60 -3.05
CA GLY A 48 19.32 -0.52 -2.14
C GLY A 48 18.83 -0.67 -0.69
N ASP A 49 18.32 -1.83 -0.26
CA ASP A 49 17.94 -2.10 1.15
C ASP A 49 19.05 -2.83 1.95
N VAL A 50 20.24 -3.01 1.35
CA VAL A 50 21.48 -3.40 2.05
C VAL A 50 22.21 -2.13 2.52
N PRO A 51 22.63 -2.01 3.80
CA PRO A 51 23.29 -0.80 4.29
C PRO A 51 24.58 -0.52 3.48
N PRO A 52 24.70 0.61 2.77
CA PRO A 52 25.95 1.00 2.13
C PRO A 52 26.92 1.56 3.17
N THR A 53 28.16 1.07 3.14
CA THR A 53 29.31 1.61 3.88
C THR A 53 29.86 2.83 3.15
N GLY A 54 29.22 4.00 3.27
CA GLY A 54 29.70 5.23 2.61
C GLY A 54 29.16 6.52 3.22
N PRO A 55 29.91 7.64 3.15
CA PRO A 55 29.49 8.90 3.76
C PRO A 55 28.32 9.54 2.99
N TYR A 56 27.20 9.72 3.67
CA TYR A 56 25.96 10.29 3.14
C TYR A 56 26.07 11.80 2.93
N ARG A 57 25.76 12.28 1.73
CA ARG A 57 25.32 13.67 1.54
C ARG A 57 23.82 13.73 1.79
N SER A 58 23.44 14.13 3.00
CA SER A 58 22.05 14.40 3.35
C SER A 58 21.55 15.64 2.62
N GLN A 59 20.77 15.47 1.56
CA GLN A 59 19.74 16.45 1.23
C GLN A 59 18.46 15.95 1.86
N ARG A 60 18.23 16.35 3.11
CA ARG A 60 16.97 16.08 3.81
C ARG A 60 15.86 16.90 3.17
N ILE A 61 14.74 16.22 2.94
CA ILE A 61 13.52 16.66 2.27
C ILE A 61 13.70 16.87 0.77
N LEU A 62 13.13 15.95 -0.02
CA LEU A 62 12.66 16.29 -1.35
C LEU A 62 11.15 16.01 -1.44
N ASN A 63 10.40 17.09 -1.19
CA ASN A 63 9.18 17.48 -1.90
C ASN A 63 7.81 16.87 -1.51
N GLY A 64 7.75 16.01 -0.48
CA GLY A 64 6.48 15.64 0.13
C GLY A 64 5.96 16.67 1.12
N VAL A 65 4.71 17.11 0.98
CA VAL A 65 4.03 17.97 1.96
C VAL A 65 3.26 17.13 2.96
N THR A 66 3.26 17.53 4.23
CA THR A 66 2.40 16.89 5.24
C THR A 66 0.94 17.11 4.88
N VAL A 67 0.16 16.05 4.95
CA VAL A 67 -1.28 16.04 4.65
C VAL A 67 -2.07 16.37 5.92
N ALA A 68 -3.06 17.26 5.82
CA ALA A 68 -3.93 17.53 6.95
C ALA A 68 -4.96 16.40 7.15
N ARG A 69 -5.49 16.27 8.36
CA ARG A 69 -6.55 15.31 8.65
C ARG A 69 -7.76 15.59 7.75
N GLY A 70 -8.25 14.57 7.04
CA GLY A 70 -9.38 14.69 6.12
C GLY A 70 -9.04 14.99 4.66
N ASP A 71 -7.82 15.42 4.33
CA ASP A 71 -7.44 15.75 2.95
C ASP A 71 -7.35 14.52 2.03
N ILE A 72 -6.95 13.37 2.59
CA ILE A 72 -6.84 12.09 1.87
C ILE A 72 -7.64 11.04 2.65
N PRO A 73 -8.99 11.12 2.61
CA PRO A 73 -9.86 10.34 3.50
C PRO A 73 -9.97 8.86 3.13
N TYR A 74 -9.38 8.48 2.00
CA TYR A 74 -9.29 7.10 1.50
C TYR A 74 -7.96 6.42 1.81
N ALA A 75 -6.97 7.13 2.36
CA ALA A 75 -5.68 6.52 2.69
C ALA A 75 -5.86 5.51 3.84
N ALA A 76 -5.43 4.27 3.60
CA ALA A 76 -5.43 3.20 4.59
C ALA A 76 -3.99 2.85 4.95
N ALA A 77 -3.68 2.82 6.24
CA ALA A 77 -2.45 2.24 6.76
C ALA A 77 -2.71 0.76 7.08
N ILE A 78 -1.80 -0.13 6.73
CA ILE A 78 -1.99 -1.58 6.86
C ILE A 78 -0.87 -2.15 7.72
N LEU A 79 -1.26 -2.77 8.84
CA LEU A 79 -0.39 -3.55 9.68
C LEU A 79 -0.60 -5.04 9.38
N ILE A 80 0.47 -5.72 8.97
CA ILE A 80 0.49 -7.16 8.69
C ILE A 80 1.33 -7.83 9.77
N SER A 81 0.67 -8.47 10.73
CA SER A 81 1.31 -9.15 11.85
C SER A 81 1.47 -10.64 11.57
N GLU A 82 2.72 -11.11 11.69
CA GLU A 82 3.09 -12.52 11.81
C GLU A 82 3.54 -12.81 13.26
N GLU A 83 3.86 -14.07 13.56
CA GLU A 83 4.23 -14.55 14.90
C GLU A 83 5.31 -13.69 15.59
N PHE A 84 6.32 -13.20 14.84
CA PHE A 84 7.48 -12.50 15.41
C PHE A 84 7.72 -11.09 14.88
N ALA A 85 6.89 -10.60 13.95
CA ALA A 85 7.11 -9.32 13.29
C ALA A 85 5.79 -8.69 12.85
N THR A 86 5.76 -7.36 12.80
CA THR A 86 4.68 -6.61 12.15
C THR A 86 5.29 -5.80 11.00
N TYR A 87 4.67 -5.89 9.84
CA TYR A 87 5.08 -5.19 8.63
C TYR A 87 4.08 -4.10 8.29
N PHE A 88 4.55 -3.07 7.59
CA PHE A 88 3.74 -1.94 7.19
C PHE A 88 3.58 -1.87 5.67
N CYS A 89 2.36 -1.60 5.22
CA CYS A 89 2.01 -1.19 3.86
C CYS A 89 0.99 -0.05 3.88
N GLY A 90 0.83 0.58 2.72
CA GLY A 90 -0.31 1.43 2.40
C GLY A 90 -1.46 0.66 1.73
N GLY A 91 -2.60 1.33 1.65
CA GLY A 91 -3.78 0.86 0.96
C GLY A 91 -4.76 2.00 0.67
N VAL A 92 -5.88 1.66 0.06
CA VAL A 92 -6.87 2.60 -0.41
C VAL A 92 -8.28 2.09 -0.11
N LEU A 93 -9.05 2.83 0.67
CA LEU A 93 -10.46 2.54 0.90
C LEU A 93 -11.26 2.75 -0.40
N ILE A 94 -11.96 1.72 -0.88
CA ILE A 94 -12.77 1.76 -2.12
C ILE A 94 -14.27 1.57 -1.87
N SER A 95 -14.65 1.08 -0.70
CA SER A 95 -16.03 1.07 -0.19
C SER A 95 -16.04 1.07 1.34
N GLU A 96 -17.21 0.95 1.97
CA GLU A 96 -17.28 0.82 3.43
C GLU A 96 -16.68 -0.51 3.93
N LEU A 97 -16.51 -1.52 3.06
CA LEU A 97 -16.07 -2.87 3.42
C LEU A 97 -14.76 -3.30 2.75
N TYR A 98 -14.28 -2.57 1.74
CA TYR A 98 -13.12 -3.01 0.95
C TYR A 98 -12.00 -1.97 0.88
N VAL A 99 -10.78 -2.47 1.05
CA VAL A 99 -9.53 -1.74 0.84
C VAL A 99 -8.73 -2.41 -0.27
N LEU A 100 -8.23 -1.63 -1.22
CA LEU A 100 -7.22 -2.07 -2.19
C LEU A 100 -5.82 -1.92 -1.61
N THR A 101 -4.93 -2.85 -1.95
CA THR A 101 -3.50 -2.77 -1.65
C THR A 101 -2.71 -3.57 -2.71
N ALA A 102 -1.40 -3.61 -2.57
CA ALA A 102 -0.53 -4.44 -3.40
C ALA A 102 -0.63 -5.91 -2.98
N ALA A 103 -0.56 -6.85 -3.93
CA ALA A 103 -0.51 -8.28 -3.62
C ALA A 103 0.74 -8.62 -2.80
N SER A 104 1.87 -7.99 -3.13
CA SER A 104 3.15 -8.11 -2.42
C SER A 104 3.08 -7.75 -0.93
N CYS A 105 2.07 -6.98 -0.50
CA CYS A 105 1.81 -6.71 0.92
C CYS A 105 1.25 -7.88 1.70
N VAL A 106 0.48 -8.75 1.04
CA VAL A 106 -0.38 -9.73 1.70
C VAL A 106 -0.22 -11.15 1.17
N GLU A 107 0.62 -11.36 0.16
CA GLU A 107 1.00 -12.67 -0.33
C GLU A 107 1.90 -13.41 0.68
N GLY A 108 1.68 -14.71 0.84
CA GLY A 108 2.49 -15.60 1.66
C GLY A 108 1.73 -16.85 2.12
N ASP A 109 2.49 -17.87 2.53
CA ASP A 109 1.94 -19.19 2.94
C ASP A 109 1.58 -19.25 4.44
N ARG A 110 1.63 -18.13 5.15
CA ARG A 110 1.41 -18.03 6.60
C ARG A 110 0.08 -17.38 6.91
N GLU A 111 -0.49 -17.75 8.06
CA GLU A 111 -1.68 -17.08 8.59
C GLU A 111 -1.30 -15.63 8.98
N LEU A 112 -1.85 -14.67 8.25
CA LEU A 112 -1.59 -13.24 8.45
C LEU A 112 -2.72 -12.65 9.30
N SER A 113 -2.37 -11.95 10.38
CA SER A 113 -3.30 -11.04 11.06
C SER A 113 -3.13 -9.66 10.45
N ILE A 114 -4.17 -9.15 9.78
CA ILE A 114 -4.13 -7.85 9.11
C ILE A 114 -5.09 -6.88 9.79
N THR A 115 -4.57 -5.69 10.12
CA THR A 115 -5.34 -4.58 10.66
C THR A 115 -5.18 -3.36 9.76
N VAL A 116 -6.32 -2.80 9.36
CA VAL A 116 -6.41 -1.55 8.61
C VAL A 116 -6.64 -0.39 9.59
N LEU A 117 -5.83 0.65 9.45
CA LEU A 117 -5.95 1.91 10.16
C LEU A 117 -6.54 2.96 9.21
N LEU A 118 -7.62 3.62 9.64
CA LEU A 118 -8.25 4.75 8.93
C LEU A 118 -8.25 6.00 9.81
N ASP A 119 -8.53 7.15 9.20
CA ASP A 119 -8.37 8.46 9.82
C ASP A 119 -6.97 8.63 10.46
N ALA A 120 -5.96 8.23 9.69
CA ALA A 120 -4.58 8.04 10.13
C ALA A 120 -3.61 9.08 9.53
N ALA A 121 -4.08 10.30 9.22
CA ALA A 121 -3.21 11.38 8.75
C ALA A 121 -1.99 11.59 9.67
N GLN A 122 -2.18 11.32 10.97
CA GLN A 122 -1.10 11.01 11.91
C GLN A 122 -1.31 9.61 12.51
N ILE A 123 -0.33 8.71 12.37
CA ILE A 123 -0.41 7.31 12.82
C ILE A 123 -0.70 7.22 14.32
N ASN A 124 -0.03 8.04 15.14
CA ASN A 124 -0.20 8.05 16.59
C ASN A 124 -1.56 8.60 17.07
N THR A 125 -2.42 9.06 16.15
CA THR A 125 -3.78 9.53 16.45
C THR A 125 -4.82 8.92 15.51
N ALA A 126 -4.50 7.78 14.90
CA ALA A 126 -5.39 7.04 14.01
C ALA A 126 -6.76 6.80 14.67
N GLY A 127 -7.84 7.05 13.93
CA GLY A 127 -9.19 7.05 14.48
C GLY A 127 -9.84 5.66 14.54
N GLU A 128 -9.49 4.77 13.62
CA GLU A 128 -10.11 3.45 13.47
C GLU A 128 -9.05 2.36 13.29
N PHE A 129 -9.26 1.21 13.94
CA PHE A 129 -8.46 -0.01 13.78
C PHE A 129 -9.44 -1.13 13.45
N ILE A 130 -9.31 -1.71 12.25
CA ILE A 130 -10.30 -2.62 11.69
C ILE A 130 -9.59 -3.88 11.22
N ALA A 131 -9.96 -5.01 11.81
CA ALA A 131 -9.42 -6.30 11.38
C ALA A 131 -9.96 -6.69 9.99
N VAL A 132 -9.13 -7.38 9.22
CA VAL A 132 -9.50 -7.94 7.92
C VAL A 132 -10.06 -9.35 8.12
N SER A 133 -11.21 -9.61 7.50
CA SER A 133 -11.88 -10.92 7.54
C SER A 133 -11.50 -11.83 6.37
N GLN A 134 -11.09 -11.25 5.24
CA GLN A 134 -10.73 -12.00 4.05
C GLN A 134 -9.73 -11.21 3.20
N ILE A 135 -8.72 -11.91 2.70
CA ILE A 135 -7.79 -11.43 1.67
C ILE A 135 -8.24 -12.03 0.34
N VAL A 136 -8.36 -11.20 -0.69
CA VAL A 136 -8.65 -11.61 -2.06
C VAL A 136 -7.49 -11.21 -2.95
N LEU A 137 -6.63 -12.17 -3.25
CA LEU A 137 -5.49 -11.99 -4.16
C LEU A 137 -5.96 -12.08 -5.61
N HIS A 138 -5.31 -11.31 -6.50
CA HIS A 138 -5.46 -11.56 -7.93
C HIS A 138 -5.01 -13.00 -8.27
N PRO A 139 -5.66 -13.74 -9.19
CA PRO A 139 -5.30 -15.13 -9.50
C PRO A 139 -3.87 -15.35 -10.00
N ALA A 140 -3.23 -14.32 -10.53
CA ALA A 140 -1.84 -14.32 -10.98
C ALA A 140 -1.04 -13.20 -10.29
N PRO A 141 -0.81 -13.28 -8.97
CA PRO A 141 -0.29 -12.16 -8.18
C PRO A 141 1.17 -11.81 -8.52
N SER A 142 1.95 -12.76 -9.05
CA SER A 142 3.33 -12.52 -9.49
C SER A 142 3.44 -11.54 -10.65
N ASP A 143 2.43 -11.47 -11.52
CA ASP A 143 2.37 -10.52 -12.65
C ASP A 143 1.43 -9.33 -12.35
N ASN A 144 0.62 -9.43 -11.30
CA ASN A 144 -0.45 -8.48 -11.00
C ASN A 144 -0.40 -8.12 -9.51
N ASP A 145 0.31 -7.04 -9.19
CA ASP A 145 0.52 -6.60 -7.82
C ASP A 145 -0.72 -5.84 -7.27
N ILE A 146 -1.81 -6.57 -7.05
CA ILE A 146 -3.08 -6.07 -6.53
C ILE A 146 -3.80 -7.10 -5.65
N ALA A 147 -4.37 -6.63 -4.55
CA ALA A 147 -5.21 -7.40 -3.65
C ALA A 147 -6.34 -6.55 -3.06
N LEU A 148 -7.41 -7.23 -2.67
CA LEU A 148 -8.53 -6.67 -1.92
C LEU A 148 -8.53 -7.22 -0.49
N LEU A 149 -8.79 -6.34 0.47
CA LEU A 149 -8.98 -6.68 1.87
C LEU A 149 -10.42 -6.40 2.25
N ARG A 150 -11.17 -7.45 2.60
CA ARG A 150 -12.53 -7.31 3.13
C ARG A 150 -12.46 -7.09 4.63
N LEU A 151 -12.86 -5.91 5.05
CA LEU A 151 -12.96 -5.52 6.47
C LEU A 151 -13.98 -6.41 7.19
N ASN A 152 -13.72 -6.70 8.47
CA ASN A 152 -14.63 -7.53 9.28
C ASN A 152 -15.95 -6.81 9.66
N ARG A 153 -16.03 -5.50 9.43
CA ARG A 153 -17.22 -4.66 9.58
C ARG A 153 -17.15 -3.48 8.63
N ALA A 154 -18.31 -2.93 8.29
CA ALA A 154 -18.39 -1.67 7.54
C ALA A 154 -17.83 -0.51 8.36
N VAL A 155 -17.14 0.42 7.70
CA VAL A 155 -16.63 1.64 8.32
C VAL A 155 -17.66 2.75 8.25
N ARG A 156 -17.73 3.57 9.30
CA ARG A 156 -18.65 4.72 9.30
C ARG A 156 -18.02 5.88 8.56
N LEU A 157 -18.58 6.21 7.40
CA LEU A 157 -18.13 7.34 6.60
C LEU A 157 -18.30 8.68 7.35
N ASN A 158 -17.30 9.54 7.19
CA ASN A 158 -17.25 10.89 7.77
C ASN A 158 -16.24 11.74 6.97
N ASP A 159 -15.93 12.96 7.40
CA ASP A 159 -15.02 13.83 6.64
C ASP A 159 -13.58 13.29 6.53
N ASN A 160 -13.16 12.42 7.45
CA ASN A 160 -11.83 11.83 7.48
C ASN A 160 -11.77 10.41 6.90
N ILE A 161 -12.93 9.78 6.67
CA ILE A 161 -13.03 8.41 6.16
C ILE A 161 -14.05 8.39 5.03
N ARG A 162 -13.57 8.31 3.80
CA ARG A 162 -14.38 8.21 2.58
C ARG A 162 -13.67 7.36 1.54
N PRO A 163 -14.39 6.52 0.79
CA PRO A 163 -13.79 5.80 -0.31
C PRO A 163 -13.28 6.73 -1.41
N VAL A 164 -12.23 6.32 -2.11
CA VAL A 164 -11.77 7.01 -3.32
C VAL A 164 -12.75 6.74 -4.47
N THR A 165 -12.87 7.66 -5.42
CA THR A 165 -13.53 7.35 -6.69
C THR A 165 -12.65 6.41 -7.52
N LEU A 166 -13.21 5.30 -8.01
CA LEU A 166 -12.55 4.45 -9.00
C LEU A 166 -12.78 4.98 -10.44
N PRO A 167 -11.84 4.70 -11.38
CA PRO A 167 -12.05 5.04 -12.77
C PRO A 167 -13.35 4.45 -13.33
N ASN A 168 -14.02 5.21 -14.18
CA ASN A 168 -15.17 4.70 -14.94
C ASN A 168 -14.72 3.90 -16.17
N ARG A 169 -15.63 3.15 -16.79
CA ARG A 169 -15.30 2.27 -17.94
C ARG A 169 -14.75 3.04 -19.14
N ARG A 170 -15.12 4.32 -19.34
CA ARG A 170 -14.59 5.17 -20.43
C ARG A 170 -13.12 5.54 -20.24
N GLN A 171 -12.59 5.44 -19.03
CA GLN A 171 -11.18 5.71 -18.75
C GLN A 171 -10.29 4.49 -18.99
N ARG A 172 -10.85 3.32 -19.34
CA ARG A 172 -10.07 2.15 -19.76
C ARG A 172 -9.23 2.49 -21.00
N GLY A 173 -7.95 2.10 -20.98
CA GLY A 173 -7.00 2.39 -22.06
C GLY A 173 -6.49 3.84 -22.09
N MET A 174 -6.95 4.73 -21.19
CA MET A 174 -6.34 6.05 -21.07
C MET A 174 -4.92 5.93 -20.49
N THR A 175 -3.99 6.65 -21.11
CA THR A 175 -2.59 6.62 -20.70
C THR A 175 -2.32 7.55 -19.51
N PHE A 176 -3.12 8.61 -19.39
CA PHE A 176 -2.96 9.74 -18.46
C PHE A 176 -1.63 10.49 -18.59
N VAL A 177 -0.85 10.27 -19.66
CA VAL A 177 0.47 10.89 -19.85
C VAL A 177 0.40 12.41 -19.77
N ASN A 178 1.35 13.01 -19.06
CA ASN A 178 1.43 14.43 -18.71
C ASN A 178 0.34 14.94 -17.77
N GLN A 179 -0.55 14.09 -17.26
CA GLN A 179 -1.48 14.48 -16.21
C GLN A 179 -0.74 14.52 -14.86
N LEU A 180 -1.03 15.53 -14.06
CA LEU A 180 -0.49 15.64 -12.71
C LEU A 180 -1.16 14.59 -11.82
N ALA A 181 -0.35 13.76 -11.17
CA ALA A 181 -0.78 12.72 -10.26
C ALA A 181 -0.16 12.93 -8.88
N SER A 182 -0.85 12.44 -7.87
CA SER A 182 -0.56 12.62 -6.46
C SER A 182 -0.33 11.23 -5.84
N ILE A 183 0.85 11.00 -5.26
CA ILE A 183 1.11 9.83 -4.41
C ILE A 183 1.08 10.27 -2.96
N SER A 184 0.39 9.51 -2.11
CA SER A 184 0.42 9.71 -0.66
C SER A 184 0.75 8.44 0.12
N GLY A 185 1.49 8.58 1.22
CA GLY A 185 1.78 7.47 2.13
C GLY A 185 2.61 7.85 3.34
N TRP A 186 2.97 6.84 4.14
CA TRP A 186 3.74 6.97 5.38
C TRP A 186 5.12 6.30 5.26
N GLY A 187 5.57 6.03 4.03
CA GLY A 187 6.88 5.47 3.76
C GLY A 187 8.02 6.39 4.17
N ARG A 188 9.24 5.83 4.13
CA ARG A 188 10.47 6.59 4.35
C ARG A 188 10.63 7.67 3.29
N THR A 189 11.35 8.74 3.63
CA THR A 189 11.58 9.85 2.71
C THR A 189 12.75 9.62 1.75
N ALA A 190 13.62 8.65 2.04
CA ALA A 190 14.71 8.19 1.18
C ALA A 190 15.12 6.75 1.51
N SER A 191 15.85 6.11 0.59
CA SER A 191 16.45 4.79 0.85
C SER A 191 17.61 4.88 1.84
N ASN A 192 17.86 3.79 2.57
CA ASN A 192 18.96 3.66 3.54
C ASN A 192 18.99 4.72 4.66
N THR A 193 17.82 5.23 5.03
CA THR A 193 17.68 6.10 6.21
C THR A 193 17.37 5.27 7.46
N ASN A 194 17.77 5.77 8.63
CA ASN A 194 17.32 5.24 9.93
C ASN A 194 15.94 5.81 10.34
N GLU A 195 15.11 6.20 9.36
CA GLU A 195 13.75 6.66 9.62
C GLU A 195 12.88 5.50 10.08
N ALA A 196 12.08 5.76 11.12
CA ALA A 196 11.06 4.84 11.59
C ALA A 196 10.02 4.58 10.50
N LEU A 197 9.43 3.39 10.53
CA LEU A 197 8.34 3.03 9.63
C LEU A 197 7.17 2.48 10.45
N PRO A 198 5.93 2.96 10.21
CA PRO A 198 5.59 4.11 9.36
C PRO A 198 6.11 5.44 9.92
N MET A 199 6.32 6.41 9.03
CA MET A 199 6.47 7.81 9.42
C MET A 199 5.18 8.30 10.08
N ASN A 200 5.27 9.14 11.11
CA ASN A 200 4.07 9.52 11.85
C ASN A 200 3.06 10.28 10.99
N ASN A 201 3.51 11.15 10.08
CA ASN A 201 2.63 11.99 9.28
C ASN A 201 2.47 11.41 7.87
N LEU A 202 1.23 11.36 7.39
CA LEU A 202 0.92 11.12 5.97
C LEU A 202 1.52 12.25 5.13
N ARG A 203 2.21 11.89 4.06
CA ARG A 203 2.83 12.83 3.12
C ARG A 203 2.27 12.65 1.72
N LEU A 204 2.31 13.73 0.95
CA LEU A 204 1.88 13.78 -0.44
C LEU A 204 2.96 14.39 -1.33
N VAL A 205 3.25 13.75 -2.46
CA VAL A 205 4.07 14.31 -3.55
C VAL A 205 3.24 14.38 -4.83
N ARG A 206 3.58 15.31 -5.73
CA ARG A 206 2.94 15.42 -7.04
C ARG A 206 3.97 15.31 -8.15
N ASN A 207 3.72 14.44 -9.12
CA ASN A 207 4.55 14.27 -10.32
C ASN A 207 3.66 14.05 -11.54
N HIS A 208 4.24 14.07 -12.73
CA HIS A 208 3.49 13.80 -13.96
C HIS A 208 3.54 12.32 -14.31
N VAL A 209 2.42 11.80 -14.80
CA VAL A 209 2.38 10.50 -15.44
C VAL A 209 3.27 10.52 -16.69
N MET A 210 4.12 9.51 -16.83
CA MET A 210 4.98 9.32 -17.98
C MET A 210 4.56 8.11 -18.80
N SER A 211 4.99 8.06 -20.07
CA SER A 211 4.69 6.91 -20.92
C SER A 211 5.40 5.64 -20.43
N ASN A 212 4.77 4.49 -20.63
CA ASN A 212 5.37 3.18 -20.33
C ASN A 212 6.68 2.97 -21.10
N PHE A 213 6.78 3.48 -22.33
CA PHE A 213 8.03 3.46 -23.10
C PHE A 213 9.19 4.17 -22.37
N ASN A 214 8.97 5.42 -21.92
CA ASN A 214 10.01 6.16 -21.21
C ASN A 214 10.30 5.53 -19.84
N CYS A 215 9.29 4.95 -19.19
CA CYS A 215 9.46 4.21 -17.94
C CYS A 215 10.34 2.97 -18.15
N GLY A 216 10.11 2.22 -19.23
CA GLY A 216 10.87 1.03 -19.61
C GLY A 216 12.35 1.28 -19.87
N VAL A 217 12.76 2.51 -20.18
CA VAL A 217 14.19 2.89 -20.24
C VAL A 217 14.85 2.77 -18.86
N SER A 218 14.11 3.05 -17.77
CA SER A 218 14.60 2.87 -16.39
C SER A 218 14.40 1.46 -15.86
N PHE A 219 13.49 0.68 -16.45
CA PHE A 219 13.08 -0.66 -16.02
C PHE A 219 12.98 -1.62 -17.22
N PRO A 220 14.13 -1.97 -17.83
CA PRO A 220 14.13 -2.75 -19.07
C PRO A 220 13.50 -4.12 -18.87
N PHE A 221 12.57 -4.48 -19.77
CA PHE A 221 11.83 -5.75 -19.80
C PHE A 221 10.85 -5.98 -18.63
N THR A 222 10.62 -4.99 -17.76
CA THR A 222 9.69 -5.12 -16.62
C THR A 222 8.34 -4.43 -16.87
N ILE A 223 8.33 -3.31 -17.59
CA ILE A 223 7.12 -2.49 -17.76
C ILE A 223 6.19 -3.10 -18.82
N THR A 224 4.95 -3.34 -18.41
CA THR A 224 3.84 -3.84 -19.22
C THR A 224 2.66 -2.86 -19.18
N ASP A 225 1.57 -3.15 -19.91
CA ASP A 225 0.36 -2.31 -19.90
C ASP A 225 -0.37 -2.31 -18.55
N GLN A 226 -0.15 -3.31 -17.70
CA GLN A 226 -0.63 -3.37 -16.31
C GLN A 226 0.04 -2.32 -15.40
N HIS A 227 1.04 -1.59 -15.90
CA HIS A 227 1.77 -0.59 -15.15
C HIS A 227 1.42 0.83 -15.61
N ILE A 228 1.41 1.75 -14.64
CA ILE A 228 1.42 3.20 -14.85
C ILE A 228 2.60 3.79 -14.09
N CYS A 229 3.35 4.68 -14.74
CA CYS A 229 4.54 5.28 -14.15
C CYS A 229 4.37 6.78 -13.99
N ILE A 230 5.00 7.34 -12.96
CA ILE A 230 5.15 8.78 -12.82
C ILE A 230 6.63 9.15 -12.71
N THR A 231 6.95 10.38 -13.05
CA THR A 231 8.30 10.93 -12.84
C THR A 231 8.63 11.00 -11.34
N GLY A 232 9.91 11.05 -10.98
CA GLY A 232 10.36 11.13 -9.58
C GLY A 232 11.03 12.45 -9.24
N ASP A 233 11.01 13.43 -10.14
CA ASP A 233 11.73 14.70 -10.04
C ASP A 233 11.26 15.56 -8.86
N SER A 234 10.00 15.43 -8.45
CA SER A 234 9.44 16.10 -7.28
C SER A 234 9.27 15.14 -6.08
N GLY A 235 10.13 14.14 -5.97
CA GLY A 235 10.05 13.12 -4.92
C GLY A 235 9.33 11.85 -5.39
N SER A 236 9.46 10.75 -4.65
CA SER A 236 9.02 9.42 -5.06
C SER A 236 8.52 8.61 -3.87
N ALA A 237 7.57 7.69 -4.10
CA ALA A 237 7.23 6.66 -3.13
C ALA A 237 8.44 5.79 -2.77
N CYS A 238 8.43 5.27 -1.54
CA CYS A 238 9.52 4.50 -0.96
C CYS A 238 9.02 3.30 -0.13
N ALA A 239 9.94 2.63 0.56
CA ALA A 239 9.64 1.57 1.51
C ALA A 239 8.60 2.06 2.54
N GLY A 240 7.51 1.30 2.64
CA GLY A 240 6.33 1.59 3.45
C GLY A 240 5.16 2.20 2.67
N ASP A 241 5.37 2.70 1.46
CA ASP A 241 4.28 3.21 0.62
C ASP A 241 3.61 2.10 -0.21
N GLU A 242 4.10 0.85 -0.17
CA GLU A 242 3.59 -0.27 -0.99
C GLU A 242 2.08 -0.42 -0.84
N GLY A 243 1.36 -0.53 -1.96
CA GLY A 243 -0.11 -0.58 -1.98
C GLY A 243 -0.80 0.78 -1.79
N GLY A 244 -0.06 1.86 -1.52
CA GLY A 244 -0.60 3.20 -1.35
C GLY A 244 -1.13 3.83 -2.65
N PRO A 245 -2.00 4.84 -2.55
CA PRO A 245 -2.72 5.41 -3.70
C PRO A 245 -1.84 6.29 -4.60
N LEU A 246 -2.03 6.12 -5.92
CA LEU A 246 -1.73 7.12 -6.94
C LEU A 246 -3.05 7.66 -7.50
N THR A 247 -3.37 8.91 -7.20
CA THR A 247 -4.61 9.57 -7.65
C THR A 247 -4.34 10.71 -8.62
N THR A 248 -5.31 10.98 -9.49
CA THR A 248 -5.32 12.21 -10.30
C THR A 248 -6.69 12.87 -10.21
N VAL A 249 -6.82 14.06 -10.82
CA VAL A 249 -8.03 14.86 -10.82
C VAL A 249 -8.57 14.91 -12.24
N ASP A 250 -9.86 14.63 -12.38
CA ASP A 250 -10.57 14.83 -13.63
C ASP A 250 -10.66 16.32 -13.95
N VAL A 251 -10.21 16.70 -15.14
CA VAL A 251 -10.11 18.11 -15.55
C VAL A 251 -11.48 18.76 -15.81
N VAL A 252 -12.53 17.96 -16.00
CA VAL A 252 -13.89 18.45 -16.27
C VAL A 252 -14.68 18.58 -14.97
N THR A 253 -14.69 17.52 -14.16
CA THR A 253 -15.52 17.46 -12.95
C THR A 253 -14.78 17.89 -11.68
N GLY A 254 -13.45 18.05 -11.74
CA GLY A 254 -12.61 18.33 -10.57
C GLY A 254 -12.53 17.18 -9.57
N ARG A 255 -12.96 15.97 -9.96
CA ARG A 255 -13.06 14.81 -9.07
C ARG A 255 -11.73 14.10 -8.95
N THR A 256 -11.28 13.83 -7.73
CA THR A 256 -10.11 12.97 -7.48
C THR A 256 -10.48 11.50 -7.65
N PHE A 257 -9.70 10.76 -8.43
CA PHE A 257 -9.89 9.32 -8.66
C PHE A 257 -8.57 8.55 -8.70
N LEU A 258 -8.64 7.26 -8.40
CA LEU A 258 -7.49 6.36 -8.28
C LEU A 258 -7.04 5.84 -9.65
N ILE A 259 -5.78 6.07 -10.03
CA ILE A 259 -5.20 5.56 -11.29
C ILE A 259 -4.13 4.50 -11.07
N GLY A 260 -3.57 4.40 -9.86
CA GLY A 260 -2.59 3.37 -9.55
C GLY A 260 -2.44 3.04 -8.07
N LEU A 261 -1.76 1.91 -7.80
CA LEU A 261 -1.26 1.54 -6.47
C LEU A 261 0.26 1.44 -6.53
N TYR A 262 0.99 2.04 -5.58
CA TYR A 262 2.45 1.92 -5.59
C TYR A 262 2.89 0.46 -5.45
N SER A 263 3.74 0.02 -6.37
CA SER A 263 4.24 -1.36 -6.42
C SER A 263 5.75 -1.36 -6.17
N PHE A 264 6.54 -0.71 -7.01
CA PHE A 264 8.00 -0.69 -6.85
C PHE A 264 8.68 0.56 -7.43
N THR A 265 9.97 0.66 -7.17
CA THR A 265 10.84 1.71 -7.71
C THR A 265 12.20 1.13 -8.11
N SER A 266 13.10 2.00 -8.60
CA SER A 266 14.44 1.64 -9.03
C SER A 266 15.24 0.93 -7.94
N PHE A 267 16.07 -0.03 -8.34
CA PHE A 267 17.02 -0.70 -7.45
C PHE A 267 18.05 0.24 -6.83
N LEU A 268 18.24 1.43 -7.42
CA LEU A 268 19.10 2.49 -6.89
C LEU A 268 18.50 3.22 -5.67
N GLY A 269 17.26 2.89 -5.30
CA GLY A 269 16.56 3.47 -4.16
C GLY A 269 15.65 4.64 -4.51
N CYS A 270 14.78 4.98 -3.57
CA CYS A 270 13.93 6.16 -3.62
C CYS A 270 14.75 7.42 -3.27
N GLY A 271 14.43 8.56 -3.87
CA GLY A 271 15.16 9.83 -3.68
C GLY A 271 16.20 10.17 -4.75
N MET A 272 16.40 9.29 -5.75
CA MET A 272 17.30 9.54 -6.89
C MET A 272 16.63 10.23 -8.09
N GLY A 273 15.40 10.75 -7.92
CA GLY A 273 14.64 11.36 -9.01
C GLY A 273 14.15 10.36 -10.08
N ARG A 274 14.21 9.06 -9.80
CA ARG A 274 13.83 7.99 -10.74
C ARG A 274 12.32 7.81 -10.78
N PRO A 275 11.76 7.35 -11.91
CA PRO A 275 10.35 7.05 -12.00
C PRO A 275 9.91 5.99 -10.98
N THR A 276 8.67 6.10 -10.50
CA THR A 276 8.02 5.07 -9.70
C THR A 276 7.00 4.31 -10.53
N VAL A 277 6.85 3.02 -10.22
CA VAL A 277 5.97 2.11 -10.96
C VAL A 277 4.79 1.73 -10.07
N HIS A 278 3.61 1.84 -10.65
CA HIS A 278 2.34 1.59 -9.98
C HIS A 278 1.51 0.59 -10.78
N THR A 279 0.74 -0.25 -10.09
CA THR A 279 -0.27 -1.11 -10.71
C THR A 279 -1.37 -0.24 -11.32
N ARG A 280 -1.65 -0.35 -12.61
CA ARG A 280 -2.62 0.48 -13.36
C ARG A 280 -4.06 0.03 -13.08
N ILE A 281 -4.81 0.81 -12.29
CA ILE A 281 -6.18 0.43 -11.86
C ILE A 281 -7.16 0.22 -13.01
N THR A 282 -7.01 0.93 -14.13
CA THR A 282 -7.92 0.80 -15.28
C THR A 282 -7.94 -0.60 -15.90
N GLU A 283 -6.89 -1.39 -15.71
CA GLU A 283 -6.81 -2.78 -16.19
C GLU A 283 -7.50 -3.78 -15.25
N TYR A 284 -7.82 -3.37 -14.01
CA TYR A 284 -8.37 -4.24 -12.97
C TYR A 284 -9.83 -3.92 -12.61
N LEU A 285 -10.49 -3.00 -13.32
CA LEU A 285 -11.86 -2.58 -12.99
C LEU A 285 -12.84 -3.76 -12.94
N ASP A 286 -12.79 -4.67 -13.93
CA ASP A 286 -13.68 -5.84 -13.96
C ASP A 286 -13.36 -6.82 -12.81
N TRP A 287 -12.09 -6.98 -12.46
CA TRP A 287 -11.68 -7.83 -11.34
C TRP A 287 -12.12 -7.24 -10.00
N ILE A 288 -11.98 -5.92 -9.82
CA ILE A 288 -12.41 -5.21 -8.61
C ILE A 288 -13.92 -5.36 -8.43
N GLU A 289 -14.71 -5.10 -9.48
CA GLU A 289 -16.18 -5.24 -9.46
C GLU A 289 -16.62 -6.66 -9.13
N ALA A 290 -15.96 -7.68 -9.72
CA ALA A 290 -16.30 -9.07 -9.50
C ALA A 290 -15.97 -9.60 -8.08
N ASN A 291 -15.11 -8.91 -7.33
CA ASN A 291 -14.55 -9.39 -6.05
C ASN A 291 -14.81 -8.44 -4.86
N SER A 292 -15.56 -7.35 -5.08
CA SER A 292 -15.93 -6.39 -4.05
C SER A 292 -17.42 -6.02 -4.15
N ASP A 293 -17.85 -5.07 -3.32
CA ASP A 293 -19.19 -4.46 -3.37
C ASP A 293 -19.23 -3.17 -4.20
N VAL A 294 -18.13 -2.82 -4.89
CA VAL A 294 -18.05 -1.62 -5.72
C VAL A 294 -18.62 -1.88 -7.11
N ILE A 295 -19.42 -0.92 -7.59
CA ILE A 295 -19.95 -0.90 -8.96
C ILE A 295 -19.13 0.07 -9.80
N ILE A 296 -18.62 -0.39 -10.94
CA ILE A 296 -17.84 0.42 -11.87
C ILE A 296 -18.78 1.05 -12.90
N LEU A 297 -18.96 2.35 -12.78
CA LEU A 297 -19.84 3.14 -13.64
C LEU A 297 -19.28 3.27 -15.06
N ASP A 298 -20.17 3.41 -16.05
CA ASP A 298 -19.78 3.77 -17.43
C ASP A 298 -19.28 5.21 -17.52
N ASN A 299 -19.90 6.11 -16.77
CA ASN A 299 -19.51 7.51 -16.60
C ASN A 299 -19.87 7.94 -15.16
N TRP A 300 -19.19 8.93 -14.59
CA TRP A 300 -19.54 9.40 -13.24
C TRP A 300 -20.82 10.22 -13.20
N ASP A 301 -21.26 10.77 -14.34
CA ASP A 301 -22.47 11.60 -14.43
C ASP A 301 -23.77 10.79 -14.46
N THR A 302 -23.71 9.45 -14.49
CA THR A 302 -24.91 8.59 -14.54
C THR A 302 -25.54 8.32 -13.18
N VAL A 303 -25.09 9.00 -12.12
CA VAL A 303 -25.71 8.92 -10.79
C VAL A 303 -26.43 10.24 -10.52
N ALA A 304 -27.71 10.27 -10.90
CA ALA A 304 -28.70 11.25 -10.46
C ALA A 304 -29.52 10.68 -9.30
#